data_AF-A0A1W9TDQ3-F1
#
_entry.id   AF-A0A1W9TDQ3-F1
#
_cell.length_a   1.000
_cell.length_b   1.000
_cell.length_c   1.000
_cell.angle_alpha   90.00
_cell.angle_beta   90.00
_cell.angle_gamma   90.00
#
_symmetry.space_group_name_H-M   'P 1'
#
loop_
_entity.id
_entity.type
_entity.pdbx_description
1 polymer ?
#
loop_
_entity_poly.entity_id
_entity_poly.type
_entity_poly.pdbx_seq_one_letter_code
_entity_poly.pdbx_strand_id
1 'polypeptide(L)'
;EGVYAGYVVVGDCVEDVVFGGLRRPAAISIGRAKTFLSDHPLLLEAHLLEDKVEDLRNKWLGFDLMRFVRHQQRFETKEDLKQQIQKDCDKALNYLV
;
A
#
# COMPACT_ATOMS: atom_id res chain seq x y z
N GLU A 1 6.91 -1.35 11.36
CA GLU A 1 5.84 -2.02 10.58
C GLU A 1 4.53 -1.30 10.84
N GLY A 2 3.78 -0.95 9.80
CA GLY A 2 2.54 -0.19 9.90
C GLY A 2 1.89 0.05 8.54
N VAL A 3 0.78 0.79 8.58
CA VAL A 3 0.06 1.26 7.41
C VAL A 3 0.29 2.76 7.26
N TYR A 4 0.49 3.19 6.02
CA TYR A 4 0.77 4.57 5.63
C TYR A 4 -0.18 5.00 4.52
N ALA A 5 -0.49 6.29 4.49
CA ALA A 5 -1.07 6.94 3.33
C ALA A 5 0.08 7.53 2.51
N GLY A 6 0.01 7.37 1.20
CA GLY A 6 1.09 7.78 0.32
C GLY A 6 0.70 7.76 -1.14
N TYR A 7 1.72 7.88 -1.99
CA TYR A 7 1.55 7.77 -3.43
C TYR A 7 2.40 6.64 -3.98
N VAL A 8 1.92 6.02 -5.04
CA VAL A 8 2.67 5.06 -5.85
C VAL A 8 2.83 5.62 -7.25
N VAL A 9 4.05 5.51 -7.78
CA VAL A 9 4.36 5.81 -9.17
C VAL A 9 4.65 4.49 -9.88
N VAL A 10 4.05 4.28 -11.06
CA VAL A 10 4.24 3.08 -11.87
C VAL A 10 5.01 3.43 -13.14
N GLY A 11 5.98 2.60 -13.50
CA GLY A 11 6.81 2.80 -14.70
C GLY A 11 7.32 1.50 -15.32
N ASP A 12 7.87 1.60 -16.53
CA ASP A 12 8.49 0.48 -17.24
C ASP A 12 9.97 0.31 -16.89
N CYS A 13 10.61 1.38 -16.41
CA CYS A 13 11.97 1.35 -15.86
C CYS A 13 12.09 2.18 -14.57
N VAL A 14 13.28 2.14 -13.95
CA VAL A 14 13.57 2.87 -12.69
C VAL A 14 13.46 4.39 -12.91
N GLU A 15 13.92 4.87 -14.05
CA GLU A 15 13.94 6.30 -14.37
C GLU A 15 12.52 6.87 -14.42
N ASP A 16 11.55 6.12 -14.94
CA ASP A 16 10.14 6.51 -14.98
C ASP A 16 9.57 6.78 -13.58
N VAL A 17 9.86 5.89 -12.63
CA VAL A 17 9.32 5.98 -11.26
C VAL A 17 10.05 7.01 -10.41
N VAL A 18 11.31 7.32 -10.72
CA VAL A 18 12.10 8.31 -9.98
C VAL A 18 11.81 9.74 -10.45
N PHE A 19 11.63 9.97 -11.76
CA PHE A 19 11.65 11.33 -12.33
C PHE A 19 10.36 11.79 -13.03
N GLY A 20 9.41 10.92 -13.37
CA GLY A 20 8.42 11.29 -14.39
C GLY A 20 7.00 10.75 -14.28
N GLY A 21 6.71 9.81 -13.38
CA GLY A 21 5.40 9.15 -13.39
C GLY A 21 4.28 9.85 -12.60
N LEU A 22 3.05 9.50 -12.96
CA LEU A 22 1.83 9.93 -12.26
C LEU A 22 1.82 9.38 -10.83
N ARG A 23 1.66 10.26 -9.84
CA ARG A 23 1.50 9.89 -8.43
C ARG A 23 0.06 9.43 -8.18
N ARG A 24 -0.13 8.15 -7.92
CA ARG A 24 -1.43 7.52 -7.68
C ARG A 24 -1.62 7.33 -6.17
N PRO A 25 -2.70 7.84 -5.55
CA PRO A 25 -2.89 7.75 -4.11
C PRO A 25 -3.04 6.29 -3.68
N ALA A 26 -2.45 5.94 -2.53
CA ALA A 26 -2.42 4.56 -2.05
C ALA A 26 -2.43 4.44 -0.52
N ALA A 27 -3.04 3.36 -0.03
CA ALA A 27 -2.80 2.84 1.31
C ALA A 27 -1.66 1.80 1.25
N ILE A 28 -0.59 2.03 2.00
CA ILE A 28 0.67 1.29 1.90
C ILE A 28 0.93 0.54 3.21
N SER A 29 1.03 -0.79 3.13
CA SER A 29 1.34 -1.67 4.25
C SER A 29 2.82 -2.06 4.21
N ILE A 30 3.51 -1.85 5.33
CA ILE A 30 4.87 -2.36 5.57
C ILE A 30 4.80 -3.30 6.76
N GLY A 31 4.97 -4.59 6.54
CA GLY A 31 4.81 -5.57 7.61
C GLY A 31 5.25 -6.97 7.23
N ARG A 32 5.51 -7.79 8.24
CA ARG A 32 5.83 -9.20 8.01
C ARG A 32 4.56 -10.01 7.77
N ALA A 33 4.57 -10.88 6.77
CA ALA A 33 3.47 -11.79 6.46
C ALA A 33 3.34 -12.93 7.51
N LYS A 34 2.99 -12.58 8.75
CA LYS A 34 2.85 -13.51 9.88
C LYS A 34 1.69 -14.49 9.71
N THR A 35 0.71 -14.14 8.88
CA THR A 35 -0.53 -14.89 8.72
C THR A 35 -0.47 -15.93 7.61
N PHE A 36 0.45 -15.81 6.63
CA PHE A 36 0.41 -16.61 5.40
C PHE A 36 1.74 -17.31 5.03
N LEU A 37 2.90 -16.88 5.54
CA LEU A 37 4.21 -17.44 5.18
C LEU A 37 5.02 -17.81 6.43
N SER A 38 5.65 -18.98 6.45
CA SER A 38 6.47 -19.47 7.58
C SER A 38 7.68 -18.60 7.88
N ASP A 39 8.28 -18.00 6.85
CA ASP A 39 9.54 -17.27 6.94
C ASP A 39 9.32 -15.78 7.27
N HIS A 40 8.04 -15.37 7.34
CA HIS A 40 7.60 -14.04 7.73
C HIS A 40 8.40 -12.90 7.07
N PRO A 41 8.55 -12.88 5.72
CA PRO A 41 9.30 -11.85 5.04
C PRO A 41 8.67 -10.48 5.28
N LEU A 42 9.50 -9.44 5.37
CA LEU A 42 9.03 -8.06 5.39
C LEU A 42 8.51 -7.73 3.99
N LEU A 43 7.22 -7.44 3.89
CA LEU A 43 6.55 -7.04 2.65
C LEU A 43 6.27 -5.54 2.66
N LEU A 44 6.32 -4.96 1.46
CA LEU A 44 5.85 -3.63 1.13
C LEU A 44 4.74 -3.80 0.08
N GLU A 45 3.52 -3.46 0.46
CA GLU A 45 2.32 -3.65 -0.36
C GLU A 45 1.57 -2.33 -0.46
N ALA A 46 1.03 -2.00 -1.63
CA ALA A 46 0.18 -0.83 -1.82
C ALA A 46 -1.17 -1.23 -2.42
N HIS A 47 -2.22 -0.66 -1.85
CA HIS A 47 -3.55 -0.66 -2.43
C HIS A 47 -3.81 0.72 -3.04
N LEU A 48 -3.87 0.80 -4.36
CA LEU A 48 -4.19 2.06 -5.06
C LEU A 48 -5.64 2.45 -4.80
N LEU A 49 -5.85 3.71 -4.44
CA LEU A 49 -7.15 4.28 -4.04
C LEU A 49 -7.88 4.87 -5.24
N GLU A 50 -8.02 4.09 -6.30
CA GLU A 50 -8.70 4.49 -7.53
C GLU A 50 -9.43 3.30 -8.15
N ASP A 51 -10.41 3.61 -8.99
CA ASP A 51 -11.16 2.60 -9.71
C ASP A 51 -10.37 2.08 -10.91
N LYS A 52 -10.46 0.77 -11.16
CA LYS A 52 -9.92 0.10 -12.35
C LYS A 52 -8.41 0.26 -12.53
N VAL A 53 -7.66 -0.38 -11.63
CA VAL A 53 -6.20 -0.53 -11.75
C VAL A 53 -5.86 -1.57 -12.82
N GLU A 54 -4.92 -1.23 -13.69
CA GLU A 54 -4.36 -2.11 -14.70
C GLU A 54 -3.49 -3.24 -14.11
N ASP A 55 -3.05 -4.19 -14.94
CA ASP A 55 -2.10 -5.21 -14.50
C ASP A 55 -0.71 -4.63 -14.30
N LEU A 56 -0.23 -4.65 -13.05
CA LEU A 56 1.06 -4.07 -12.64
C LEU A 56 2.21 -5.09 -12.60
N ARG A 57 2.00 -6.33 -13.07
CA ARG A 57 3.09 -7.33 -13.09
C ARG A 57 4.23 -6.87 -14.00
N ASN A 58 5.47 -7.14 -13.57
CA ASN A 58 6.71 -6.76 -14.24
C ASN A 58 6.93 -5.24 -14.41
N LYS A 59 6.15 -4.40 -13.70
CA LYS A 59 6.37 -2.95 -13.65
C LYS A 59 7.28 -2.56 -12.48
N TRP A 60 7.90 -1.40 -12.60
CA TRP A 60 8.58 -0.74 -11.49
C TRP A 60 7.58 0.09 -10.70
N LEU A 61 7.76 0.11 -9.38
CA LEU A 61 6.94 0.88 -8.45
C LEU A 61 7.83 1.79 -7.59
N GLY A 62 7.53 3.08 -7.57
CA GLY A 62 8.06 4.05 -6.61
C GLY A 62 7.04 4.31 -5.50
N PHE A 63 7.47 4.36 -4.24
CA PHE A 63 6.58 4.53 -3.08
C PHE A 63 6.96 5.79 -2.29
N ASP A 64 6.02 6.72 -2.20
CA ASP A 64 6.12 7.91 -1.34
C ASP A 64 5.32 7.67 -0.05
N LEU A 65 6.00 7.40 1.06
CA LEU A 65 5.38 7.21 2.38
C LEU A 65 5.13 8.58 3.05
N MET A 66 3.92 9.10 2.95
CA MET A 66 3.62 10.48 3.35
C MET A 66 3.14 10.60 4.80
N ARG A 67 2.14 9.80 5.20
CA ARG A 67 1.52 9.89 6.53
C ARG A 67 1.35 8.52 7.15
N PHE A 68 1.72 8.40 8.41
CA PHE A 68 1.47 7.20 9.19
C PHE A 68 -0.02 7.10 9.55
N VAL A 69 -0.66 5.96 9.25
CA VAL A 69 -2.09 5.72 9.49
C VAL A 69 -2.30 4.96 10.79
N ARG A 70 -1.56 3.85 10.99
CA ARG A 70 -1.58 3.01 12.20
C ARG A 70 -0.45 1.96 12.23
N HIS A 71 -0.22 1.34 13.39
CA HIS A 71 0.67 0.18 13.52
C HIS A 71 0.04 -1.09 12.93
N GLN A 72 0.88 -2.10 12.64
CA GLN A 72 0.40 -3.45 12.33
C GLN A 72 -0.34 -4.03 13.53
N GLN A 73 -1.39 -4.80 13.25
CA GLN A 73 -2.20 -5.45 14.28
C GLN A 73 -2.62 -6.83 13.82
N ARG A 74 -2.83 -7.73 14.77
CA ARG A 74 -3.44 -9.04 14.51
C ARG A 74 -4.95 -8.89 14.56
N PHE A 75 -5.64 -9.67 13.73
CA PHE A 75 -7.08 -9.75 13.71
C PHE A 75 -7.50 -11.19 13.95
N GLU A 76 -8.54 -11.39 14.74
CA GLU A 76 -9.09 -12.71 15.07
C GLU A 76 -9.81 -13.32 13.87
N THR A 77 -10.45 -12.47 13.04
CA THR A 77 -11.18 -12.92 11.86
C THR A 77 -10.76 -12.17 10.57
N LYS A 78 -11.02 -12.81 9.43
CA LYS A 78 -10.82 -12.20 8.11
C LYS A 78 -11.74 -10.99 7.90
N GLU A 79 -12.94 -11.00 8.48
CA GLU A 79 -13.91 -9.92 8.35
C GLU A 79 -13.44 -8.67 9.11
N ASP A 80 -12.88 -8.84 10.30
CA ASP A 80 -12.29 -7.73 11.07
C ASP A 80 -11.13 -7.08 10.31
N LEU A 81 -10.26 -7.89 9.71
CA LEU A 81 -9.16 -7.39 8.87
C LEU A 81 -9.71 -6.59 7.69
N LYS A 82 -10.71 -7.12 6.98
CA LYS A 82 -11.32 -6.47 5.82
C LYS A 82 -11.95 -5.12 6.20
N GLN A 83 -12.71 -5.08 7.29
CA GLN A 83 -13.30 -3.84 7.80
C GLN A 83 -12.25 -2.81 8.18
N GLN A 84 -11.14 -3.26 8.78
CA GLN A 84 -10.05 -2.34 9.12
C GLN A 84 -9.30 -1.84 7.89
N ILE A 85 -9.07 -2.67 6.88
CA ILE A 85 -8.48 -2.23 5.60
C ILE A 85 -9.34 -1.13 4.98
N GLN A 86 -10.67 -1.27 4.98
CA GLN A 86 -11.55 -0.22 4.46
C GLN A 86 -11.34 1.11 5.22
N LYS A 87 -11.32 1.07 6.56
CA LYS A 87 -11.05 2.26 7.38
C LYS A 87 -9.68 2.87 7.10
N ASP A 88 -8.67 2.04 6.84
CA ASP A 88 -7.32 2.49 6.50
C ASP A 88 -7.32 3.20 5.13
N CYS A 89 -8.04 2.66 4.14
CA CYS A 89 -8.23 3.29 2.82
C CYS A 89 -8.94 4.63 2.94
N ASP A 90 -10.07 4.69 3.67
CA ASP A 90 -10.83 5.92 3.87
C ASP A 90 -9.97 6.99 4.56
N LYS A 91 -9.21 6.59 5.59
CA LYS A 91 -8.31 7.50 6.32
C LYS A 91 -7.13 7.94 5.47
N ALA A 92 -6.58 7.06 4.63
CA ALA A 92 -5.52 7.41 3.70
C ALA A 92 -6.01 8.42 2.66
N LEU A 93 -7.20 8.21 2.09
CA LEU A 93 -7.79 9.16 1.15
C LEU A 93 -7.99 10.53 1.79
N ASN A 94 -8.52 10.60 3.01
CA ASN A 94 -8.68 11.84 3.78
C ASN A 94 -7.37 12.58 4.09
N TYR A 95 -6.20 11.92 3.98
CA TYR A 95 -4.90 12.56 4.16
C TYR A 95 -4.29 13.07 2.85
N LEU A 96 -4.77 12.59 1.71
CA LEU A 96 -4.18 12.84 0.39
C LEU A 96 -5.03 13.79 -0.46
N VAL A 97 -6.32 13.92 -0.15
CA VAL A 97 -7.27 14.89 -0.72
C VAL A 97 -7.41 16.08 0.23
#